data_AF-A0A420NZ93-F1
#
_entry.id   AF-A0A420NZ93-F1
#
_cell.length_a   1.000
_cell.length_b   1.000
_cell.length_c   1.000
_cell.angle_alpha   90.00
_cell.angle_beta   90.00
_cell.angle_gamma   90.00
#
_symmetry.space_group_name_H-M   'P 1'
#
loop_
_entity.id
_entity.type
_entity.pdbx_description
1 polymer ?
#
loop_
_entity_poly.entity_id
_entity_poly.type
_entity_poly.pdbx_seq_one_letter_code
_entity_poly.pdbx_strand_id
1 'polypeptide(L)' 'MANRLLADRDASPVGKRWAINFVKRQPDLKTRFQRRYDYQRARCEDPTVLRDWFRLVQNTIAKYGIRSNDIWNFERPAL' A
#
# COMPACT_ATOMS: atom_id res chain seq x y z
N MET A 1 8.35 2.09 -13.74
CA MET A 1 8.07 0.65 -13.92
C MET A 1 8.42 0.20 -15.33
N ALA A 2 7.81 0.75 -16.39
CA ALA A 2 8.09 0.35 -17.79
C ALA A 2 9.59 0.39 -18.17
N ASN A 3 10.31 1.45 -17.80
CA ASN A 3 11.76 1.52 -18.07
C ASN A 3 12.59 0.45 -17.35
N ARG A 4 12.14 -0.03 -16.17
CA ARG A 4 12.84 -1.12 -15.47
C ARG A 4 12.65 -2.43 -16.23
N LEU A 5 11.42 -2.73 -16.66
CA LEU A 5 11.12 -3.93 -17.45
C LEU A 5 11.85 -3.95 -18.81
N LEU A 6 12.14 -2.79 -19.39
CA LEU A 6 12.92 -2.68 -20.62
C LEU A 6 14.42 -2.84 -20.36
N ALA A 7 14.93 -2.29 -19.26
CA ALA A 7 16.32 -2.51 -18.84
C ALA A 7 16.60 -4.00 -18.58
N ASP A 8 15.67 -4.72 -17.96
CA ASP A 8 15.78 -6.17 -17.73
C ASP A 8 15.79 -7.00 -19.04
N ARG A 9 15.43 -6.39 -20.18
CA ARG A 9 15.35 -7.01 -21.50
C ARG A 9 16.36 -6.42 -22.49
N ASP A 10 17.33 -5.65 -22.01
CA ASP A 10 18.30 -4.90 -22.83
C ASP A 10 17.65 -4.05 -23.94
N ALA A 11 16.47 -3.49 -23.65
CA ALA A 11 15.70 -2.70 -24.59
C ALA A 11 15.79 -1.18 -24.29
N SER A 12 15.61 -0.36 -25.33
CA SER A 12 15.66 1.10 -25.19
C SER A 12 14.53 1.65 -24.30
N PRO A 13 14.77 2.73 -23.53
CA PRO A 13 13.77 3.33 -22.64
C PRO A 13 12.54 3.87 -23.38
N VAL A 14 11.41 3.99 -22.67
CA VAL A 14 10.21 4.59 -23.24
C VAL A 14 10.35 6.11 -23.41
N GLY A 15 9.75 6.65 -24.48
CA GLY A 15 9.68 8.10 -24.70
C GLY A 15 8.75 8.82 -23.72
N LYS A 16 8.94 10.14 -23.56
CA LYS A 16 8.21 11.00 -22.59
C LYS A 16 6.68 10.90 -22.67
N ARG A 17 6.12 10.67 -23.86
CA ARG A 17 4.67 10.58 -24.11
C ARG A 17 4.12 9.14 -24.08
N TRP A 18 4.96 8.15 -23.79
CA TRP A 18 4.59 6.73 -23.88
C TRP A 18 3.38 6.38 -23.01
N ALA A 19 3.36 6.82 -21.75
CA ALA A 19 2.27 6.49 -20.82
C ALA A 19 0.91 7.03 -21.32
N ILE A 20 0.87 8.26 -21.81
CA ILE A 20 -0.35 8.89 -22.34
C ILE A 20 -0.81 8.15 -23.61
N ASN A 21 0.13 7.84 -24.52
CA ASN A 21 -0.20 7.13 -25.75
C ASN A 21 -0.65 5.69 -25.49
N PHE A 22 -0.08 5.02 -24.49
CA PHE A 22 -0.49 3.67 -24.07
C PHE A 22 -1.94 3.65 -23.58
N VAL A 23 -2.30 4.57 -22.68
CA VAL A 23 -3.68 4.69 -22.19
C VAL A 23 -4.65 5.00 -23.33
N LYS A 24 -4.29 5.90 -24.25
CA LYS A 24 -5.13 6.22 -25.42
C LYS A 24 -5.37 5.04 -26.36
N ARG A 25 -4.41 4.12 -26.47
CA ARG A 25 -4.52 2.93 -27.34
C ARG A 25 -5.38 1.83 -26.74
N GLN A 26 -5.62 1.84 -25.43
CA GLN A 26 -6.34 0.78 -24.73
C GLN A 26 -7.66 1.29 -24.14
N PRO A 27 -8.76 1.33 -24.93
CA PRO A 27 -10.04 1.88 -24.49
C PRO A 27 -10.69 1.09 -23.35
N ASP A 28 -10.38 -0.20 -23.22
CA ASP A 28 -10.87 -1.05 -22.12
C ASP A 28 -10.17 -0.78 -20.79
N LEU A 29 -9.05 -0.05 -20.81
CA LEU A 29 -8.31 0.29 -19.61
C LEU A 29 -9.06 1.38 -18.84
N LYS A 30 -9.85 0.97 -17.85
CA LYS A 30 -10.49 1.88 -16.90
C LYS A 30 -9.42 2.47 -15.97
N THR A 31 -8.81 3.58 -16.38
CA THR A 31 -7.86 4.31 -15.53
C THR A 31 -8.60 5.01 -14.40
N ARG A 32 -8.42 4.54 -13.17
CA ARG A 32 -8.72 5.34 -11.98
C ARG A 32 -7.45 6.02 -11.54
N PHE A 33 -7.46 7.35 -11.50
CA PHE A 33 -6.43 8.07 -10.77
C PHE A 33 -6.51 7.65 -9.31
N GLN A 34 -5.34 7.35 -8.71
CA GLN A 34 -5.28 7.25 -7.27
C GLN A 34 -5.83 8.56 -6.70
N ARG A 35 -6.83 8.45 -5.82
CA ARG A 35 -7.26 9.61 -5.05
C ARG A 35 -6.03 10.14 -4.32
N ARG A 36 -5.92 11.47 -4.18
CA ARG A 36 -4.85 12.06 -3.36
C ARG A 36 -4.81 11.29 -2.05
N TYR A 37 -3.68 10.66 -1.80
CA TYR A 37 -3.47 9.95 -0.56
C TYR A 37 -3.73 10.93 0.58
N ASP A 38 -4.51 10.51 1.57
CA ASP A 38 -4.82 11.39 2.67
C ASP A 38 -3.51 11.75 3.37
N TYR A 39 -3.18 13.05 3.39
CA TYR A 39 -1.93 13.54 3.97
C TYR A 39 -1.81 13.11 5.44
N GLN A 40 -2.93 12.99 6.15
CA GLN A 40 -2.95 12.48 7.51
C GLN A 40 -2.51 11.01 7.58
N ARG A 41 -2.95 10.18 6.62
CA ARG A 41 -2.52 8.77 6.55
C ARG A 41 -1.03 8.64 6.24
N ALA A 42 -0.50 9.43 5.32
CA ALA A 42 0.94 9.42 5.01
C ALA A 42 1.79 9.75 6.25
N ARG A 43 1.33 10.69 7.08
CA ARG A 43 2.04 11.04 8.32
C ARG A 43 1.99 9.93 9.38
N CYS A 44 0.95 9.10 9.38
CA CYS A 44 0.85 7.95 10.28
C CYS A 44 1.71 6.75 9.82
N GLU A 45 2.28 6.77 8.62
CA GLU A 45 3.22 5.76 8.13
C GLU A 45 4.67 5.99 8.58
N ASP A 46 4.92 6.99 9.44
CA ASP A 46 6.21 7.17 10.08
C ASP A 46 6.58 5.89 10.87
N PRO A 47 7.72 5.23 10.56
CA PRO A 47 8.13 4.00 11.23
C PRO A 47 8.24 4.12 12.75
N THR A 48 8.46 5.32 13.27
CA THR A 48 8.53 5.59 14.72
C THR A 48 7.13 5.58 15.32
N VAL A 49 6.20 6.30 14.70
CA VAL A 49 4.79 6.38 15.13
C VAL A 49 4.14 4.98 15.10
N LEU A 50 4.42 4.20 14.05
CA LEU A 50 3.95 2.82 13.94
C LEU A 50 4.50 1.94 15.06
N ARG A 51 5.80 2.02 15.34
CA ARG A 51 6.44 1.22 16.41
C ARG A 51 5.90 1.56 17.78
N ASP A 52 5.70 2.84 18.09
CA ASP A 52 5.16 3.26 19.37
C ASP A 52 3.69 2.84 19.53
N TRP A 53 2.91 2.88 18.45
CA TRP A 53 1.54 2.34 18.45
C TRP A 53 1.50 0.83 18.74
N PHE A 54 2.34 0.02 18.07
CA PHE A 54 2.42 -1.40 18.36
C PHE A 54 2.88 -1.70 19.79
N ARG A 55 3.82 -0.91 20.33
CA ARG A 55 4.24 -1.03 21.73
C ARG A 55 3.09 -0.75 22.69
N LEU A 56 2.29 0.28 22.41
CA LEU A 56 1.11 0.61 23.21
C LEU A 56 0.09 -0.54 23.19
N VAL A 57 -0.20 -1.12 22.03
CA VAL A 57 -1.10 -2.28 21.91
C VAL A 57 -0.61 -3.46 22.74
N GLN A 58 0.68 -3.80 22.66
CA GLN A 58 1.27 -4.91 23.44
C GLN A 58 1.18 -4.65 24.95
N ASN A 59 1.46 -3.42 25.40
CA ASN A 59 1.33 -3.04 26.80
C ASN A 59 -0.11 -3.15 27.30
N THR A 60 -1.10 -2.79 26.47
CA THR A 60 -2.52 -2.94 26.80
C THR A 60 -2.93 -4.40 26.90
N ILE A 61 -2.49 -5.25 25.97
CA ILE A 61 -2.72 -6.71 26.02
C ILE A 61 -2.16 -7.30 27.31
N ALA A 62 -0.92 -6.94 27.66
CA ALA A 62 -0.27 -7.40 28.88
C ALA A 62 -0.98 -6.89 30.15
N LYS A 63 -1.37 -5.62 30.19
CA LYS A 63 -2.04 -4.99 31.35
C LYS A 63 -3.37 -5.65 31.68
N TYR A 64 -4.15 -6.01 30.67
CA TYR A 64 -5.49 -6.57 30.85
C TYR A 64 -5.55 -8.10 30.67
N GLY A 65 -4.40 -8.75 30.43
CA GLY A 65 -4.33 -10.20 30.24
C GLY A 65 -5.17 -10.70 29.06
N ILE A 66 -5.27 -9.92 27.98
CA ILE A 66 -6.10 -10.25 26.81
C ILE A 66 -5.55 -11.53 26.18
N ARG A 67 -6.40 -12.56 26.04
CA ARG A 67 -5.99 -13.84 25.45
C ARG A 67 -5.95 -13.70 23.94
N SER A 68 -5.07 -14.45 23.29
CA SER A 68 -4.95 -14.44 21.82
C SER A 68 -6.27 -14.77 21.10
N ASN A 69 -7.10 -15.62 21.71
CA ASN A 69 -8.41 -15.99 21.17
C ASN A 69 -9.42 -14.84 21.19
N ASP A 70 -9.19 -13.81 22.01
CA ASP A 70 -10.02 -12.62 22.11
C ASP A 70 -9.54 -11.51 21.15
N ILE A 71 -8.44 -11.74 20.43
CA ILE A 71 -7.89 -10.81 19.43
C ILE A 71 -8.42 -11.19 18.05
N TRP A 72 -9.35 -10.40 17.53
CA TRP A 72 -9.93 -10.58 16.20
C TRP A 72 -9.27 -9.65 15.18
N ASN A 73 -8.74 -10.23 14.11
CA ASN A 73 -8.26 -9.48 12.94
C ASN A 73 -9.36 -9.34 11.89
N PHE A 74 -9.28 -8.27 11.10
CA PHE A 74 -10.27 -7.90 10.08
C PHE A 74 -10.47 -8.94 8.96
N GLU A 75 -9.52 -9.88 8.78
CA GLU A 75 -9.55 -10.85 7.68
C GLU A 75 -10.17 -12.22 8.04
N ARG A 76 -10.60 -12.45 9.29
CA ARG A 76 -11.20 -13.72 9.68
C ARG A 76 -12.73 -13.67 9.46
N PRO A 77 -13.32 -14.47 8.54
CA PRO A 77 -14.77 -14.57 8.46
C PRO A 77 -15.26 -15.28 9.72
N ALA A 78 -16.29 -14.72 10.36
CA ALA A 78 -17.05 -15.45 11.37
C ALA A 78 -17.65 -16.69 10.69
N LEU A 79 -17.45 -17.85 11.32
CA LEU A 79 -18.09 -19.11 10.93
C LEU A 79 -19.62 -19.01 11.07
#